data_AF-A0AAN8V774-F1
#
_entry.id   AF-A0AAN8V774-F1
#
_cell.length_a   1.000
_cell.length_b   1.000
_cell.length_c   1.000
_cell.angle_alpha   90.00
_cell.angle_beta   90.00
_cell.angle_gamma   90.00
#
_symmetry.space_group_name_H-M   'P 1'
#
loop_
_entity.id
_entity.type
_entity.pdbx_description
1 polymer ?
#
loop_
_entity_poly.entity_id
_entity_poly.type
_entity_poly.pdbx_seq_one_letter_code
_entity_poly.pdbx_strand_id
1 'polypeptide(L)'
;MKAENDVSLGQHIQKELDELKLRYEKLKEEHYSFHELANRMIGEKDKEISRLIDDNKNLHQSWELKPRILARQQAQRDEELAQSQRHILALQVIHFVIVFNLRRRKSSSQPTGSNVEGGTCNMERSQRREGVDMTYLKNVILKLLETGEVEALLPVIGMLLQFSPEEMQKCHQAYHDSKDAQSPANDTSVSDFPDQITLGLQNFWASLKALSPHDP
;
A
#
# COMPACT_ATOMS: atom_id res chain seq x y z
N MET A 1 -114.82 -28.97 -37.88
CA MET A 1 -113.60 -29.76 -37.62
C MET A 1 -112.39 -29.33 -38.44
N LYS A 2 -112.40 -29.30 -39.79
CA LYS A 2 -111.20 -28.91 -40.58
C LYS A 2 -110.81 -27.42 -40.42
N ALA A 3 -111.80 -26.53 -40.44
CA ALA A 3 -111.58 -25.08 -40.27
C ALA A 3 -111.09 -24.69 -38.86
N GLU A 4 -111.49 -25.40 -37.81
CA GLU A 4 -110.99 -25.16 -36.44
C GLU A 4 -109.52 -25.59 -36.27
N ASN A 5 -109.10 -26.65 -36.97
CA ASN A 5 -107.73 -27.13 -36.90
C ASN A 5 -106.76 -26.17 -37.61
N ASP A 6 -107.14 -25.64 -38.78
CA ASP A 6 -106.32 -24.66 -39.50
C ASP A 6 -106.17 -23.34 -38.72
N VAL A 7 -107.22 -22.89 -38.02
CA VAL A 7 -107.17 -21.71 -37.13
C VAL A 7 -106.28 -21.98 -35.91
N SER A 8 -106.37 -23.18 -35.32
CA SER A 8 -105.52 -23.59 -34.19
C SER A 8 -104.05 -23.67 -34.58
N LEU A 9 -103.73 -24.14 -35.78
CA LEU A 9 -102.37 -24.23 -36.30
C LEU A 9 -101.74 -22.85 -36.52
N GLY A 10 -102.50 -21.90 -37.08
CA GLY A 10 -102.05 -20.51 -37.25
C GLY A 10 -101.78 -19.81 -35.92
N GLN A 11 -102.63 -20.04 -34.91
CA GLN A 11 -102.43 -19.53 -33.55
C GLN A 11 -101.20 -20.14 -32.88
N HIS A 12 -100.93 -21.43 -33.11
CA HIS A 12 -99.75 -22.11 -32.57
C HIS A 12 -98.46 -21.53 -33.15
N ILE A 13 -98.40 -21.37 -34.47
CA ILE A 13 -97.24 -20.77 -35.17
C ILE A 13 -97.02 -19.32 -34.71
N GLN A 14 -98.09 -18.55 -34.56
CA GLN A 14 -97.99 -17.17 -34.07
C GLN A 14 -97.40 -17.13 -32.65
N LYS A 15 -97.83 -18.03 -31.77
CA LYS A 15 -97.28 -18.13 -30.41
C LYS A 15 -95.80 -18.50 -30.41
N GLU A 16 -95.37 -19.44 -31.26
CA GLU A 16 -93.95 -19.78 -31.39
C GLU A 16 -93.11 -18.62 -31.94
N LEU A 17 -93.66 -17.86 -32.89
CA LEU A 17 -93.02 -16.66 -33.44
C LEU A 17 -92.83 -15.59 -32.35
N ASP A 18 -93.85 -15.36 -31.52
CA ASP A 18 -93.79 -14.40 -30.42
C ASP A 18 -92.80 -14.87 -29.32
N GLU A 19 -92.77 -16.16 -29.02
CA GLU A 19 -91.81 -16.74 -28.07
C GLU A 19 -90.37 -16.62 -28.61
N LEU A 20 -90.14 -16.91 -29.89
CA LEU A 20 -88.83 -16.76 -30.52
C LEU A 20 -88.36 -15.31 -30.51
N LYS A 21 -89.27 -14.35 -30.77
CA LYS A 21 -88.98 -12.91 -30.69
C LYS A 21 -88.59 -12.49 -29.28
N LEU A 22 -89.31 -12.97 -28.26
CA LEU A 22 -88.98 -12.70 -26.87
C LEU A 22 -87.60 -13.25 -26.49
N ARG A 23 -87.27 -14.47 -26.94
CA ARG A 23 -85.94 -15.07 -26.72
C ARG A 23 -84.82 -14.29 -27.41
N TYR A 24 -85.07 -13.80 -28.63
CA TYR A 24 -84.11 -12.99 -29.36
C TYR A 24 -83.80 -11.67 -28.64
N GLU A 25 -84.82 -10.95 -28.16
CA GLU A 25 -84.60 -9.71 -27.40
C GLU A 25 -83.84 -9.97 -26.10
N LYS A 26 -84.19 -11.03 -25.34
CA LYS A 26 -83.44 -11.41 -24.14
C LYS A 26 -81.97 -11.71 -24.45
N LEU A 27 -81.69 -12.47 -25.51
CA LEU A 27 -80.32 -12.79 -25.90
C LEU A 27 -79.54 -11.52 -26.30
N LYS A 28 -80.18 -10.58 -26.97
CA LYS A 28 -79.59 -9.28 -27.34
C LYS A 28 -79.24 -8.45 -26.10
N GLU A 29 -80.11 -8.43 -25.09
CA GLU A 29 -79.83 -7.77 -23.80
C GLU A 29 -78.66 -8.42 -23.07
N GLU A 30 -78.60 -9.76 -23.04
CA GLU A 30 -77.49 -10.51 -22.47
C GLU A 30 -76.17 -10.16 -23.18
N HIS A 31 -76.16 -10.14 -24.52
CA HIS A 31 -74.99 -9.73 -25.29
C HIS A 31 -74.56 -8.28 -24.98
N TYR A 32 -75.51 -7.36 -24.86
CA TYR A 32 -75.21 -5.99 -24.47
C TYR A 32 -74.59 -5.92 -23.07
N SER A 33 -75.13 -6.69 -22.11
CA SER A 33 -74.59 -6.78 -20.75
C SER A 33 -73.15 -7.31 -20.72
N PHE A 34 -72.87 -8.39 -21.47
CA PHE A 34 -71.51 -8.93 -21.58
C PHE A 34 -70.54 -7.94 -22.21
N HIS A 35 -70.98 -7.22 -23.25
CA HIS A 35 -70.16 -6.21 -23.90
C HIS A 35 -69.83 -5.06 -22.94
N GLU A 36 -70.79 -4.56 -22.18
CA GLU A 36 -70.55 -3.52 -21.17
C GLU A 36 -69.62 -3.98 -20.04
N LEU A 37 -69.74 -5.24 -19.62
CA LEU A 37 -68.79 -5.83 -18.66
C LEU A 37 -67.38 -5.91 -19.26
N ALA A 38 -67.23 -6.38 -20.49
CA ALA A 38 -65.95 -6.46 -21.17
C ALA A 38 -65.30 -5.08 -21.29
N ASN A 39 -66.05 -4.05 -21.71
CA ASN A 39 -65.56 -2.67 -21.79
C ASN A 39 -65.11 -2.14 -20.44
N ARG A 40 -65.86 -2.42 -19.37
CA ARG A 40 -65.47 -2.03 -18.01
C ARG A 40 -64.17 -2.70 -17.59
N MET A 41 -64.05 -4.02 -17.79
CA MET A 41 -62.83 -4.75 -17.44
C MET A 41 -61.63 -4.27 -18.25
N ILE A 42 -61.79 -4.04 -19.55
CA ILE A 42 -60.73 -3.50 -20.41
C ILE A 42 -60.29 -2.13 -19.87
N GLY A 43 -61.23 -1.23 -19.56
CA GLY A 43 -60.90 0.08 -19.01
C GLY A 43 -60.21 0.03 -17.65
N GLU A 44 -60.56 -0.91 -16.77
CA GLU A 44 -59.86 -1.14 -15.50
C GLU A 44 -58.44 -1.65 -15.71
N LYS A 45 -58.25 -2.58 -16.67
CA LYS A 45 -56.93 -3.09 -17.04
C LYS A 45 -56.06 -2.00 -17.65
N ASP A 46 -56.59 -1.15 -18.53
CA ASP A 46 -55.85 -0.05 -19.14
C ASP A 46 -55.40 0.99 -18.10
N LYS A 47 -56.23 1.25 -17.08
CA LYS A 47 -55.85 2.10 -15.94
C LYS A 47 -54.71 1.49 -15.15
N GLU A 48 -54.78 0.19 -14.85
CA GLU A 48 -53.72 -0.50 -14.12
C GLU A 48 -52.42 -0.54 -14.92
N ILE A 49 -52.50 -0.80 -16.23
CA ILE A 49 -51.36 -0.71 -17.15
C ILE A 49 -50.74 0.68 -17.10
N SER A 50 -51.57 1.74 -17.19
CA SER A 50 -51.08 3.12 -17.13
C SER A 50 -50.35 3.42 -15.82
N ARG A 51 -50.91 2.99 -14.69
CA ARG A 51 -50.29 3.14 -13.37
C ARG A 51 -48.94 2.40 -13.29
N LEU A 52 -48.91 1.14 -13.71
CA LEU A 52 -47.69 0.33 -13.68
C LEU A 52 -46.59 0.91 -14.58
N ILE A 53 -46.96 1.46 -15.74
CA ILE A 53 -46.03 2.15 -16.64
C ILE A 53 -45.41 3.37 -15.94
N ASP A 54 -46.21 4.17 -15.24
CA ASP A 54 -45.71 5.36 -14.56
C ASP A 54 -44.82 5.00 -13.36
N ASP A 55 -45.20 4.00 -12.57
CA ASP A 55 -44.37 3.49 -11.48
C ASP A 55 -43.04 2.91 -12.01
N ASN A 56 -43.08 2.17 -13.12
CA ASN A 56 -41.89 1.64 -13.77
C ASN A 56 -40.96 2.76 -14.26
N LYS A 57 -41.49 3.82 -14.89
CA LYS A 57 -40.71 5.02 -15.27
C LYS A 57 -40.07 5.69 -14.06
N ASN A 58 -40.82 5.90 -12.98
CA ASN A 58 -40.32 6.51 -11.75
C ASN A 58 -39.19 5.70 -11.12
N LEU A 59 -39.35 4.37 -11.10
CA LEU A 59 -38.29 3.46 -10.66
C LEU A 59 -37.07 3.59 -11.57
N HIS A 60 -37.21 3.48 -12.89
CA HIS A 60 -36.07 3.63 -13.81
C HIS A 60 -35.31 4.95 -13.59
N GLN A 61 -36.02 6.08 -13.45
CA GLN A 61 -35.40 7.37 -13.14
C GLN A 61 -34.65 7.35 -11.81
N SER A 62 -35.24 6.80 -10.75
CA SER A 62 -34.59 6.66 -9.45
C SER A 62 -33.32 5.80 -9.53
N TRP A 63 -33.36 4.72 -10.29
CA TRP A 63 -32.25 3.79 -10.47
C TRP A 63 -31.11 4.39 -11.30
N GLU A 64 -31.41 5.30 -12.23
CA GLU A 64 -30.40 6.04 -12.98
C GLU A 64 -29.77 7.18 -12.16
N LEU A 65 -30.56 7.84 -11.32
CA LEU A 65 -30.08 8.96 -10.51
C LEU A 65 -29.23 8.50 -9.33
N LYS A 66 -29.55 7.36 -8.71
CA LYS A 66 -28.88 6.88 -7.49
C LYS A 66 -27.37 6.63 -7.68
N PRO A 67 -26.89 5.92 -8.72
CA PRO A 67 -25.46 5.78 -9.01
C PRO A 67 -24.77 7.12 -9.25
N ARG A 68 -25.44 8.05 -9.95
CA ARG A 68 -24.90 9.38 -10.25
C ARG A 68 -24.70 10.21 -8.98
N ILE A 69 -25.66 10.17 -8.06
CA ILE A 69 -25.56 10.86 -6.77
C ILE A 69 -24.46 10.26 -5.92
N LEU A 70 -24.39 8.93 -5.84
CA LEU A 70 -23.34 8.23 -5.08
C LEU A 70 -21.94 8.51 -5.65
N ALA A 71 -21.78 8.52 -6.97
CA ALA A 71 -20.52 8.86 -7.61
C ALA A 71 -20.08 10.30 -7.31
N ARG A 72 -21.03 11.26 -7.31
CA ARG A 72 -20.74 12.65 -6.92
C ARG A 72 -20.31 12.75 -5.46
N GLN A 73 -21.02 12.07 -4.55
CA GLN A 73 -20.66 12.06 -3.13
C GLN A 73 -19.29 11.42 -2.90
N GLN A 74 -18.98 10.33 -3.60
CA GLN A 74 -17.68 9.67 -3.51
C GLN A 74 -16.57 10.60 -4.02
N ALA A 75 -16.75 11.25 -5.16
CA ALA A 75 -15.79 12.23 -5.68
C ALA A 75 -15.57 13.41 -4.72
N GLN A 76 -16.60 13.87 -4.02
CA GLN A 76 -16.45 14.94 -3.01
C GLN A 76 -15.60 14.48 -1.83
N ARG A 77 -15.85 13.28 -1.28
CA ARG A 77 -15.04 12.73 -0.19
C ARG A 77 -13.59 12.52 -0.61
N ASP A 78 -13.37 12.03 -1.82
CA ASP A 78 -12.02 11.80 -2.34
C ASP A 78 -11.26 13.12 -2.59
N GLU A 79 -11.95 14.19 -2.99
CA GLU A 79 -11.36 15.53 -3.13
C GLU A 79 -10.95 16.10 -1.76
N GLU A 80 -11.80 16.00 -0.72
CA GLU A 80 -11.46 16.43 0.64
C GLU A 80 -10.26 15.67 1.20
N LEU A 81 -10.22 14.34 1.00
CA LEU A 81 -9.08 13.52 1.36
C LEU A 81 -7.81 13.94 0.62
N ALA A 82 -7.90 14.19 -0.69
CA ALA A 82 -6.78 14.65 -1.50
C ALA A 82 -6.30 16.05 -1.09
N GLN A 83 -7.20 16.94 -0.67
CA GLN A 83 -6.85 18.26 -0.13
C GLN A 83 -6.09 18.13 1.20
N SER A 84 -6.58 17.30 2.11
CA SER A 84 -5.89 17.01 3.38
C SER A 84 -4.50 16.42 3.15
N GLN A 85 -4.38 15.44 2.24
CA GLN A 85 -3.09 14.85 1.84
C GLN A 85 -2.13 15.89 1.28
N ARG A 86 -2.59 16.76 0.37
CA ARG A 86 -1.80 17.88 -0.17
C ARG A 86 -1.30 18.80 0.95
N HIS A 87 -2.15 19.14 1.92
CA HIS A 87 -1.78 19.98 3.05
C HIS A 87 -0.74 19.30 3.96
N ILE A 88 -0.91 18.01 4.26
CA ILE A 88 0.06 17.22 5.04
C ILE A 88 1.42 17.24 4.36
N LEU A 89 1.46 16.96 3.05
CA LEU A 89 2.70 17.00 2.28
C LEU A 89 3.34 18.39 2.30
N ALA A 90 2.55 19.45 2.13
CA ALA A 90 3.05 20.82 2.21
C ALA A 90 3.69 21.11 3.59
N LEU A 91 3.03 20.72 4.68
CA LEU A 91 3.58 20.86 6.03
C LEU A 91 4.86 20.03 6.23
N GLN A 92 4.92 18.80 5.71
CA GLN A 92 6.11 17.95 5.76
C GLN A 92 7.30 18.59 5.02
N VAL A 93 7.06 19.16 3.84
CA VAL A 93 8.09 19.88 3.06
C VAL A 93 8.59 21.10 3.81
N ILE A 94 7.69 21.92 4.36
CA ILE A 94 8.06 23.10 5.15
C ILE A 94 8.91 22.68 6.35
N HIS A 95 8.48 21.65 7.09
CA HIS A 95 9.23 21.14 8.23
C HIS A 95 10.63 20.65 7.83
N PHE A 96 10.74 19.91 6.73
CA PHE A 96 12.03 19.45 6.19
C PHE A 96 12.96 20.62 5.89
N VAL A 97 12.47 21.64 5.18
CA VAL A 97 13.26 22.84 4.83
C VAL A 97 13.71 23.56 6.10
N ILE A 98 12.82 23.76 7.08
CA ILE A 98 13.16 24.42 8.34
C ILE A 98 14.23 23.63 9.09
N VAL A 99 14.04 22.33 9.31
CA VAL A 99 15.00 21.47 10.02
C VAL A 99 16.34 21.41 9.29
N PHE A 100 16.33 21.29 7.97
CA PHE A 100 17.55 21.32 7.16
C PHE A 100 18.30 22.63 7.32
N ASN A 101 17.61 23.77 7.23
CA ASN A 101 18.21 25.09 7.45
C ASN A 101 18.71 25.27 8.89
N LEU A 102 17.97 24.79 9.90
CA LEU A 102 18.40 24.82 11.30
C LEU A 102 19.63 23.95 11.54
N ARG A 103 19.68 22.75 10.95
CA ARG A 103 20.85 21.87 11.02
C ARG A 103 22.06 22.53 10.35
N ARG A 104 21.88 23.12 9.17
CA ARG A 104 22.92 23.89 8.48
C ARG A 104 23.40 25.09 9.32
N ARG A 105 22.48 25.84 9.94
CA ARG A 105 22.82 26.94 10.85
C ARG A 105 23.59 26.45 12.09
N LYS A 106 23.10 25.42 12.79
CA LYS A 106 23.79 24.85 13.96
C LYS A 106 25.19 24.35 13.62
N SER A 107 25.38 23.74 12.45
CA SER A 107 26.70 23.36 11.94
C SER A 107 27.60 24.56 11.61
N SER A 108 27.03 25.71 11.20
CA SER A 108 27.79 26.96 11.00
C SER A 108 28.02 27.76 12.28
N SER A 109 27.20 27.53 13.31
CA SER A 109 27.18 28.30 14.56
C SER A 109 27.88 27.61 15.72
N GLN A 110 28.60 26.50 15.52
CA GLN A 110 29.46 25.92 16.56
C GLN A 110 30.74 26.76 16.64
N PRO A 111 30.92 27.64 17.65
CA PRO A 111 32.19 28.29 17.90
C PRO A 111 33.00 27.37 18.82
N THR A 112 34.28 27.24 18.51
CA THR A 112 35.37 26.99 19.46
C THR A 112 34.99 27.29 20.92
N GLY A 113 34.82 26.27 21.77
CA GLY A 113 34.32 26.50 23.14
C GLY A 113 34.30 25.31 24.10
N SER A 114 35.25 24.37 24.01
CA SER A 114 35.89 23.66 25.14
C SER A 114 36.82 22.56 24.60
N ASN A 115 38.10 22.71 24.91
CA ASN A 115 39.29 21.93 24.51
C ASN A 115 39.68 21.95 23.02
N VAL A 116 40.60 22.86 22.69
CA VAL A 116 41.23 23.03 21.37
C VAL A 116 42.36 22.01 21.11
N GLU A 117 42.57 20.99 21.94
CA GLU A 117 43.71 20.06 21.76
C GLU A 117 43.38 18.61 21.41
N GLY A 118 42.10 18.22 21.24
CA GLY A 118 41.74 16.83 20.88
C GLY A 118 40.80 16.64 19.69
N GLY A 119 40.22 17.73 19.16
CA GLY A 119 39.07 17.64 18.24
C GLY A 119 39.38 17.91 16.76
N THR A 120 40.41 18.70 16.44
CA THR A 120 40.74 19.07 15.05
C THR A 120 41.48 17.96 14.30
N CYS A 121 42.23 17.11 15.01
CA CYS A 121 42.99 16.01 14.42
C CYS A 121 42.08 14.90 13.85
N ASN A 122 40.94 14.65 14.48
CA ASN A 122 40.07 13.50 14.13
C ASN A 122 39.19 13.75 12.90
N MET A 123 38.82 15.00 12.64
CA MET A 123 38.05 15.38 11.44
C MET A 123 38.96 15.45 10.19
N GLU A 124 40.22 15.90 10.34
CA GLU A 124 41.22 15.85 9.27
C GLU A 124 41.65 14.42 8.92
N ARG A 125 41.75 13.51 9.91
CA ARG A 125 42.06 12.09 9.70
C ARG A 125 41.06 11.37 8.83
N SER A 126 39.77 11.64 9.02
CA SER A 126 38.72 10.94 8.28
C SER A 126 38.66 11.40 6.82
N GLN A 127 38.91 12.70 6.56
CA GLN A 127 38.96 13.25 5.20
C GLN A 127 40.22 12.84 4.42
N ARG A 128 41.37 12.63 5.09
CA ARG A 128 42.62 12.22 4.41
C ARG A 128 42.76 10.70 4.19
N ARG A 129 41.87 9.88 4.77
CA ARG A 129 41.81 8.41 4.55
C ARG A 129 41.26 8.01 3.17
N GLU A 130 40.71 8.97 2.43
CA GLU A 130 40.10 8.76 1.11
C GLU A 130 41.13 8.60 -0.03
N GLY A 131 42.43 8.83 0.24
CA GLY A 131 43.53 8.71 -0.74
C GLY A 131 44.54 7.58 -0.47
N VAL A 132 44.30 6.71 0.51
CA VAL A 132 45.22 5.61 0.85
C VAL A 132 44.89 4.39 -0.01
N ASP A 133 45.86 3.94 -0.82
CA ASP A 133 45.70 2.70 -1.59
C ASP A 133 45.60 1.50 -0.64
N MET A 134 44.38 0.96 -0.57
CA MET A 134 44.04 -0.19 0.28
C MET A 134 44.80 -1.46 -0.12
N THR A 135 45.26 -1.55 -1.37
CA THR A 135 46.09 -2.67 -1.85
C THR A 135 47.48 -2.60 -1.24
N TYR A 136 48.06 -1.40 -1.15
CA TYR A 136 49.35 -1.18 -0.50
C TYR A 136 49.27 -1.42 1.00
N LEU A 137 48.26 -0.84 1.67
CA LEU A 137 48.04 -1.05 3.10
C LEU A 137 47.82 -2.54 3.43
N LYS A 138 47.05 -3.26 2.60
CA LYS A 138 46.87 -4.70 2.72
C LYS A 138 48.22 -5.43 2.71
N ASN A 139 49.10 -5.12 1.77
CA ASN A 139 50.41 -5.76 1.66
C ASN A 139 51.34 -5.41 2.83
N VAL A 140 51.27 -4.19 3.36
CA VAL A 140 52.04 -3.76 4.52
C VAL A 140 51.57 -4.48 5.80
N ILE A 141 50.26 -4.61 6.00
CA ILE A 141 49.70 -5.38 7.11
C ILE A 141 50.02 -6.87 6.96
N LEU A 142 49.96 -7.41 5.74
CA LEU A 142 50.34 -8.80 5.47
C LEU A 142 51.81 -9.03 5.86
N LYS A 143 52.72 -8.14 5.46
CA LYS A 143 54.14 -8.19 5.84
C LYS A 143 54.35 -8.08 7.35
N LEU A 144 53.59 -7.22 8.03
CA LEU A 144 53.65 -7.10 9.49
C LEU A 144 53.32 -8.43 10.18
N LEU A 145 52.34 -9.17 9.65
CA LEU A 145 51.93 -10.47 10.19
C LEU A 145 52.86 -11.62 9.76
N GLU A 146 53.47 -11.54 8.57
CA GLU A 146 54.35 -12.58 8.02
C GLU A 146 55.79 -12.51 8.58
N THR A 147 56.38 -11.32 8.68
CA THR A 147 57.78 -11.14 9.14
C THR A 147 57.89 -10.64 10.57
N GLY A 148 56.80 -10.09 11.14
CA GLY A 148 56.78 -9.61 12.52
C GLY A 148 57.63 -8.36 12.78
N GLU A 149 58.12 -7.68 11.74
CA GLU A 149 58.99 -6.49 11.84
C GLU A 149 58.19 -5.22 12.16
N VAL A 150 57.68 -5.15 13.38
CA VAL A 150 56.81 -4.05 13.82
C VAL A 150 57.57 -2.72 13.87
N GLU A 151 58.85 -2.70 14.26
CA GLU A 151 59.60 -1.45 14.42
C GLU A 151 59.76 -0.65 13.11
N ALA A 152 59.86 -1.33 11.96
CA ALA A 152 60.03 -0.68 10.66
C ALA A 152 58.68 -0.37 9.98
N LEU A 153 57.70 -1.25 10.17
CA LEU A 153 56.42 -1.19 9.46
C LEU A 153 55.36 -0.38 10.23
N LEU A 154 55.43 -0.32 11.57
CA LEU A 154 54.47 0.42 12.39
C LEU A 154 54.53 1.95 12.14
N PRO A 155 55.70 2.58 11.97
CA PRO A 155 55.77 3.99 11.55
C PRO A 155 55.13 4.24 10.18
N VAL A 156 55.32 3.31 9.23
CA VAL A 156 54.72 3.38 7.88
C VAL A 156 53.19 3.24 7.97
N ILE A 157 52.70 2.28 8.76
CA ILE A 157 51.26 2.07 9.00
C ILE A 157 50.64 3.29 9.66
N GLY A 158 51.29 3.87 10.68
CA GLY A 158 50.76 5.05 11.32
C GLY A 158 50.86 6.31 10.47
N MET A 159 51.80 6.38 9.52
CA MET A 159 51.77 7.44 8.51
C MET A 159 50.62 7.26 7.52
N LEU A 160 50.37 6.03 7.05
CA LEU A 160 49.27 5.71 6.13
C LEU A 160 47.90 5.90 6.78
N LEU A 161 47.73 5.42 8.01
CA LEU A 161 46.47 5.48 8.77
C LEU A 161 46.34 6.73 9.67
N GLN A 162 47.39 7.56 9.67
CA GLN A 162 47.51 8.82 10.42
C GLN A 162 47.25 8.64 11.91
N PHE A 163 47.96 7.68 12.52
CA PHE A 163 47.93 7.47 13.98
C PHE A 163 48.46 8.70 14.71
N SER A 164 47.96 8.95 15.92
CA SER A 164 48.51 10.01 16.78
C SER A 164 49.83 9.49 17.32
N PRO A 165 50.76 10.38 17.68
CA PRO A 165 51.96 9.96 18.41
C PRO A 165 51.61 9.15 19.66
N GLU A 166 50.46 9.42 20.30
CA GLU A 166 49.94 8.67 21.45
C GLU A 166 49.42 7.26 21.07
N GLU A 167 48.67 7.12 19.98
CA GLU A 167 48.20 5.82 19.45
C GLU A 167 49.37 4.97 18.98
N MET A 168 50.35 5.60 18.32
CA MET A 168 51.60 4.99 17.91
C MET A 168 52.37 4.47 19.12
N GLN A 169 52.50 5.29 20.16
CA GLN A 169 53.20 4.92 21.39
C GLN A 169 52.48 3.79 22.13
N LYS A 170 51.14 3.78 22.13
CA LYS A 170 50.34 2.69 22.69
C LYS A 170 50.52 1.38 21.92
N CYS A 171 50.71 1.43 20.60
CA CYS A 171 51.01 0.25 19.78
C CYS A 171 52.43 -0.27 20.02
N HIS A 172 53.44 0.60 20.09
CA HIS A 172 54.79 0.20 20.48
C HIS A 172 54.82 -0.37 21.90
N GLN A 173 54.09 0.23 22.85
CA GLN A 173 53.96 -0.30 24.22
C GLN A 173 53.27 -1.64 24.25
N ALA A 174 52.10 -1.81 23.61
CA ALA A 174 51.42 -3.11 23.55
C ALA A 174 52.28 -4.19 22.87
N TYR A 175 53.08 -3.81 21.86
CA TYR A 175 53.99 -4.73 21.19
C TYR A 175 55.25 -5.04 22.04
N HIS A 176 55.83 -4.03 22.70
CA HIS A 176 56.95 -4.23 23.63
C HIS A 176 56.52 -5.01 24.86
N ASP A 177 55.36 -4.74 25.46
CA ASP A 177 54.77 -5.51 26.55
C ASP A 177 54.53 -6.97 26.14
N SER A 178 54.12 -7.21 24.88
CA SER A 178 53.96 -8.55 24.31
C SER A 178 55.28 -9.23 23.93
N LYS A 179 56.33 -8.46 23.61
CA LYS A 179 57.67 -8.94 23.24
C LYS A 179 58.54 -9.18 24.48
N ASP A 180 58.36 -8.38 25.52
CA ASP A 180 58.97 -8.53 26.84
C ASP A 180 58.28 -9.65 27.63
N ALA A 181 57.01 -9.95 27.33
CA ALA A 181 56.37 -11.21 27.71
C ALA A 181 56.92 -12.43 26.92
N GLN A 182 57.78 -12.23 25.92
CA GLN A 182 58.22 -13.28 25.01
C GLN A 182 59.71 -13.20 24.61
N SER A 183 60.64 -13.24 25.58
CA SER A 183 61.74 -14.23 25.58
C SER A 183 62.80 -14.05 26.70
N PRO A 184 63.56 -15.12 27.08
CA PRO A 184 63.56 -16.46 26.50
C PRO A 184 63.36 -17.60 27.53
N ALA A 185 62.67 -18.65 27.10
CA ALA A 185 63.04 -20.07 27.25
C ALA A 185 61.82 -20.97 27.51
N ASN A 186 61.45 -21.63 26.42
CA ASN A 186 61.02 -23.01 26.34
C ASN A 186 59.62 -23.43 26.80
N ASP A 187 58.89 -23.77 25.75
CA ASP A 187 58.23 -25.07 25.56
C ASP A 187 56.81 -25.25 26.11
N THR A 188 55.97 -25.61 25.13
CA THR A 188 54.89 -26.60 25.18
C THR A 188 53.45 -26.08 25.29
N SER A 189 52.69 -26.48 24.27
CA SER A 189 51.29 -26.89 24.27
C SER A 189 50.19 -25.84 24.51
N VAL A 190 49.47 -25.55 23.41
CA VAL A 190 48.04 -25.89 23.22
C VAL A 190 47.15 -25.71 24.44
N SER A 191 46.29 -24.68 24.42
CA SER A 191 44.82 -24.81 24.42
C SER A 191 44.11 -23.48 24.70
N ASP A 192 42.96 -23.30 24.03
CA ASP A 192 41.88 -22.35 24.31
C ASP A 192 42.04 -20.88 23.88
N PHE A 193 41.72 -20.64 22.60
CA PHE A 193 41.09 -19.39 22.19
C PHE A 193 39.55 -19.51 22.36
N PRO A 194 38.87 -18.52 22.92
CA PRO A 194 37.46 -18.63 23.27
C PRO A 194 36.54 -18.55 22.04
N ASP A 195 35.68 -19.56 21.89
CA ASP A 195 34.65 -19.78 20.84
C ASP A 195 33.63 -18.64 20.62
N GLN A 196 33.78 -17.49 21.29
CA GLN A 196 32.85 -16.37 21.14
C GLN A 196 33.11 -15.52 19.88
N ILE A 197 34.35 -15.47 19.39
CA ILE A 197 34.70 -14.64 18.22
C ILE A 197 34.27 -15.32 16.91
N THR A 198 34.38 -16.64 16.83
CA THR A 198 33.95 -17.45 15.68
C THR A 198 32.44 -17.40 15.48
N LEU A 199 31.65 -17.52 16.55
CA LEU A 199 30.20 -17.36 16.50
C LEU A 199 29.76 -15.94 16.11
N GLY A 200 30.47 -14.92 16.59
CA GLY A 200 30.22 -13.53 16.22
C GLY A 200 30.45 -13.25 14.73
N LEU A 201 31.54 -13.77 14.17
CA LEU A 201 31.88 -13.59 12.75
C LEU A 201 30.95 -14.40 11.83
N GLN A 202 30.54 -15.60 12.25
CA GLN A 202 29.61 -16.44 11.48
C GLN A 202 28.20 -15.82 11.42
N ASN A 203 27.72 -15.26 12.52
CA ASN A 203 26.44 -14.54 12.59
C ASN A 203 26.48 -13.23 11.80
N PHE A 204 27.60 -12.51 11.84
CA PHE A 204 27.82 -11.30 11.05
C PHE A 204 27.79 -11.59 9.54
N TRP A 205 28.45 -12.65 9.09
CA TRP A 205 28.45 -13.07 7.69
C TRP A 205 27.07 -13.53 7.18
N ALA A 206 26.30 -14.21 8.02
CA ALA A 206 24.92 -14.60 7.68
C ALA A 206 24.00 -13.38 7.52
N SER A 207 24.16 -12.37 8.38
CA SER A 207 23.38 -11.13 8.32
C SER A 207 23.74 -10.25 7.11
N LEU A 208 25.00 -10.29 6.67
CA LEU A 208 25.48 -9.60 5.46
C LEU A 208 24.93 -10.23 4.18
N LYS A 209 24.75 -11.55 4.16
CA LYS A 209 24.17 -12.29 3.02
C LYS A 209 22.67 -12.00 2.84
N ALA A 210 21.96 -11.65 3.91
CA ALA A 210 20.54 -11.31 3.89
C ALA A 210 20.24 -9.87 3.40
N LEU A 211 21.25 -9.01 3.31
CA LEU A 211 21.10 -7.59 2.95
C LEU A 211 21.48 -7.27 1.50
N SER A 212 21.75 -8.27 0.66
CA SER A 212 22.00 -8.08 -0.77
C SER A 212 20.69 -8.23 -1.56
N PRO A 213 20.18 -7.16 -2.20
CA PRO A 213 19.06 -7.26 -3.12
C PRO A 213 19.61 -7.49 -4.54
N HIS A 214 19.50 -8.72 -5.03
CA HIS A 214 19.34 -8.97 -6.46
C HIS A 214 18.76 -10.38 -6.67
N ASP A 215 17.44 -10.44 -6.86
CA ASP A 215 16.84 -11.39 -7.82
C ASP A 215 17.11 -10.85 -9.22
N PRO A 216 17.32 -11.67 -10.25
CA PRO A 216 16.66 -12.97 -10.45
C PRO A 216 17.60 -14.19 -10.58
#